data_AF-A0A537HBQ7-F1
#
_entry.id   AF-A0A537HBQ7-F1
#
_cell.length_a   1.000
_cell.length_b   1.000
_cell.length_c   1.000
_cell.angle_alpha   90.00
_cell.angle_beta   90.00
_cell.angle_gamma   90.00
#
_symmetry.space_group_name_H-M   'P 1'
#
loop_
_entity.id
_entity.type
_entity.pdbx_description
1 polymer ?
#
loop_
_entity_poly.entity_id
_entity_poly.type
_entity_poly.pdbx_seq_one_letter_code
_entity_poly.pdbx_strand_id
1 'polypeptide(L)'
;MSMQEGEQHRKHPRPRLETLSDLIYGLSLSIGAISLVITNNQASTANDINRNVFEFLFVFLILITSWIIYTSDMSVLPVETRLVTFLNVILLILVAIFPYLFDQAMSLYNTMADQDYASILFTIDYAGTLLILAGFAHLIAQEEKQFVDQDQMVRFRRIRNRMTLLTIIILLSLAVPWNWLFLGVHVRLFIWYVPIVSFWLNRIRIRPFGVPCIPSRDNVS
;
A
#
# COMPACT_ATOMS: atom_id res chain seq x y z
N MET A 1 9.12 -41.20 34.22
CA MET A 1 10.22 -40.23 34.02
C MET A 1 10.55 -40.28 32.55
N SER A 2 10.44 -39.29 31.67
CA SER A 2 10.05 -37.86 31.56
C SER A 2 10.42 -37.58 30.09
N MET A 3 9.82 -36.76 29.24
CA MET A 3 8.98 -35.58 29.33
C MET A 3 8.35 -35.44 27.93
N GLN A 4 7.08 -35.04 27.87
CA GLN A 4 6.49 -34.45 26.66
C GLN A 4 7.10 -33.06 26.45
N GLU A 5 7.62 -32.78 25.27
CA GLU A 5 7.66 -31.42 24.73
C GLU A 5 7.13 -31.49 23.30
N GLY A 6 5.80 -31.47 23.19
CA GLY A 6 5.15 -31.12 21.95
C GLY A 6 5.42 -29.66 21.67
N GLU A 7 5.99 -29.37 20.50
CA GLU A 7 6.01 -28.03 19.92
C GLU A 7 4.56 -27.54 19.79
N GLN A 8 4.10 -26.83 20.81
CA GLN A 8 2.88 -26.06 20.75
C GLN A 8 3.18 -24.84 19.89
N HIS A 9 3.03 -25.02 18.57
CA HIS A 9 2.76 -23.91 17.66
C HIS A 9 1.57 -23.14 18.23
N ARG A 10 1.86 -22.07 18.98
CA ARG A 10 0.86 -21.08 19.38
C ARG A 10 0.35 -20.45 18.09
N LYS A 11 -0.70 -21.04 17.51
CA LYS A 11 -1.57 -20.38 16.55
C LYS A 11 -2.18 -19.20 17.29
N HIS A 12 -1.55 -18.03 17.20
CA HIS A 12 -2.22 -16.78 17.52
C HIS A 12 -3.50 -16.76 16.68
N PRO A 13 -4.70 -16.72 17.30
CA PRO A 13 -5.92 -16.54 16.54
C PRO A 13 -5.77 -15.25 15.76
N ARG A 14 -5.78 -15.31 14.42
CA ARG A 14 -5.70 -14.10 13.60
C ARG A 14 -6.89 -13.20 13.98
N PRO A 15 -6.67 -11.92 14.30
CA PRO A 15 -7.76 -11.00 14.59
C PRO A 15 -8.72 -10.98 13.40
N ARG A 16 -10.03 -10.98 13.66
CA ARG A 16 -11.05 -11.10 12.59
C ARG A 16 -10.96 -9.97 11.55
N LEU A 17 -10.42 -8.82 11.95
CA LEU A 17 -10.21 -7.66 11.09
C LEU A 17 -9.13 -7.88 10.02
N GLU A 18 -8.09 -8.66 10.31
CA GLU A 18 -7.03 -9.01 9.36
C GLU A 18 -7.57 -9.92 8.24
N THR A 19 -8.38 -10.93 8.61
CA THR A 19 -9.00 -11.81 7.61
C THR A 19 -9.96 -11.06 6.68
N LEU A 20 -10.73 -10.11 7.22
CA LEU A 20 -11.67 -9.32 6.43
C LEU A 20 -10.93 -8.39 5.47
N SER A 21 -9.89 -7.70 5.95
CA SER A 21 -9.10 -6.81 5.11
C SER A 21 -8.35 -7.56 4.00
N ASP A 22 -7.71 -8.70 4.32
CA ASP A 22 -7.08 -9.57 3.33
C ASP A 22 -8.07 -9.97 2.21
N LEU A 23 -9.31 -10.29 2.58
CA LEU A 23 -10.37 -10.63 1.64
C LEU A 23 -10.71 -9.44 0.73
N ILE A 24 -10.88 -8.23 1.28
CA ILE A 24 -11.23 -7.02 0.50
C ILE A 24 -10.09 -6.61 -0.43
N TYR A 25 -8.83 -6.70 0.01
CA TYR A 25 -7.67 -6.47 -0.86
C TYR A 25 -7.64 -7.50 -2.00
N GLY A 26 -7.85 -8.78 -1.71
CA GLY A 26 -7.92 -9.83 -2.74
C GLY A 26 -9.08 -9.63 -3.73
N LEU A 27 -10.23 -9.17 -3.23
CA LEU A 27 -11.40 -8.87 -4.06
C LEU A 27 -11.15 -7.63 -4.95
N SER A 28 -10.57 -6.57 -4.40
CA SER A 28 -10.21 -5.36 -5.16
C SER A 28 -9.25 -5.68 -6.31
N LEU A 29 -8.23 -6.51 -6.05
CA LEU A 29 -7.33 -7.04 -7.07
C LEU A 29 -8.06 -7.86 -8.14
N SER A 30 -9.01 -8.71 -7.72
CA SER A 30 -9.82 -9.52 -8.64
C SER A 30 -10.72 -8.65 -9.53
N ILE A 31 -11.34 -7.61 -8.97
CA ILE A 31 -12.12 -6.62 -9.74
C ILE A 31 -11.23 -5.92 -10.76
N GLY A 32 -10.03 -5.50 -10.37
CA GLY A 32 -9.05 -4.91 -11.29
C GLY A 32 -8.69 -5.86 -12.43
N ALA A 33 -8.50 -7.15 -12.16
CA ALA A 33 -8.21 -8.15 -13.17
C ALA A 33 -9.40 -8.39 -14.11
N ILE A 34 -10.64 -8.37 -13.59
CA ILE A 34 -11.85 -8.49 -14.41
C ILE A 34 -12.01 -7.27 -15.33
N SER A 35 -11.80 -6.05 -14.81
CA SER A 35 -11.80 -4.82 -15.65
C SER A 35 -10.78 -4.95 -16.79
N LEU A 36 -9.54 -5.39 -16.50
CA LEU A 36 -8.52 -5.62 -17.53
C LEU A 36 -9.01 -6.56 -18.64
N VAL A 37 -9.66 -7.67 -18.29
CA VAL A 37 -10.18 -8.63 -19.27
C VAL A 37 -11.26 -8.00 -20.14
N ILE A 38 -12.18 -7.24 -19.54
CA ILE A 38 -13.27 -6.56 -20.26
C ILE A 38 -12.69 -5.52 -21.24
N THR A 39 -11.79 -4.67 -20.76
CA THR A 39 -11.19 -3.60 -21.56
C THR A 39 -10.30 -4.16 -22.68
N ASN A 40 -9.58 -5.25 -22.43
CA ASN A 40 -8.78 -5.92 -23.48
C ASN A 40 -9.64 -6.58 -24.57
N ASN A 41 -10.83 -7.06 -24.24
CA ASN A 41 -11.76 -7.58 -25.27
C ASN A 41 -12.26 -6.48 -26.22
N GLN A 42 -12.13 -5.22 -25.83
CA GLN A 42 -12.48 -4.05 -26.64
C GLN A 42 -11.26 -3.42 -27.35
N ALA A 43 -10.06 -3.92 -27.07
CA ALA A 43 -8.81 -3.42 -27.64
C ALA A 43 -8.73 -3.77 -29.14
N SER A 44 -8.39 -2.77 -29.96
CA SER A 44 -8.27 -2.92 -31.41
C SER A 44 -6.82 -3.04 -31.88
N THR A 45 -5.85 -2.64 -31.06
CA THR A 45 -4.43 -2.64 -31.40
C THR A 45 -3.59 -3.28 -30.29
N ALA A 46 -2.44 -3.89 -30.65
CA ALA A 46 -1.46 -4.41 -29.68
C ALA A 46 -0.97 -3.34 -28.67
N ASN A 47 -0.92 -2.08 -29.08
CA ASN A 47 -0.58 -0.96 -28.21
C ASN A 47 -1.62 -0.74 -27.10
N ASP A 48 -2.90 -0.93 -27.41
CA ASP A 48 -3.99 -0.78 -26.44
C ASP A 48 -3.91 -1.86 -25.36
N ILE A 49 -3.59 -3.10 -25.77
CA ILE A 49 -3.37 -4.22 -24.85
C ILE A 49 -2.21 -3.92 -23.90
N ASN A 50 -1.07 -3.46 -24.44
CA ASN A 50 0.10 -3.11 -23.63
C ASN A 50 -0.25 -2.03 -22.60
N ARG A 51 -0.95 -0.97 -23.04
CA ARG A 51 -1.38 0.12 -22.16
C ARG A 51 -2.29 -0.38 -21.04
N ASN A 52 -3.31 -1.17 -21.37
CA ASN A 52 -4.25 -1.71 -20.38
C ASN A 52 -3.52 -2.60 -19.35
N VAL A 53 -2.55 -3.41 -19.79
CA VAL A 53 -1.72 -4.24 -18.90
C VAL A 53 -0.87 -3.36 -17.99
N PHE A 54 -0.26 -2.29 -18.48
CA PHE A 54 0.51 -1.35 -17.65
C PHE A 54 -0.38 -0.64 -16.62
N GLU A 55 -1.58 -0.23 -17.01
CA GLU A 55 -2.59 0.38 -16.14
C GLU A 55 -3.03 -0.58 -15.02
N PHE A 56 -3.30 -1.84 -15.36
CA PHE A 56 -3.59 -2.87 -14.36
C PHE A 56 -2.41 -3.11 -13.41
N LEU A 57 -1.19 -3.27 -13.93
CA LEU A 57 0.00 -3.48 -13.12
C LEU A 57 0.24 -2.32 -12.15
N PHE A 58 -0.06 -1.10 -12.57
CA PHE A 58 0.04 0.08 -11.73
C PHE A 58 -0.90 0.01 -10.52
N VAL A 59 -2.19 -0.24 -10.75
CA VAL A 59 -3.18 -0.38 -9.65
C VAL A 59 -2.84 -1.57 -8.76
N PHE A 60 -2.44 -2.69 -9.36
CA PHE A 60 -1.99 -3.88 -8.64
C PHE A 60 -0.85 -3.55 -7.68
N LEU A 61 0.16 -2.80 -8.15
CA LEU A 61 1.31 -2.40 -7.34
C LEU A 61 0.91 -1.47 -6.19
N ILE A 62 -0.05 -0.57 -6.39
CA ILE A 62 -0.57 0.28 -5.31
C ILE A 62 -1.28 -0.59 -4.26
N LEU A 63 -2.21 -1.45 -4.69
CA LEU A 63 -3.00 -2.29 -3.80
C LEU A 63 -2.12 -3.25 -2.99
N ILE A 64 -1.17 -3.94 -3.63
CA ILE A 64 -0.26 -4.85 -2.92
C ILE A 64 0.66 -4.09 -1.96
N THR A 65 1.13 -2.90 -2.34
CA THR A 65 1.98 -2.07 -1.47
C THR A 65 1.19 -1.62 -0.23
N SER A 66 -0.03 -1.12 -0.43
CA SER A 66 -0.94 -0.74 0.65
C SER A 66 -1.25 -1.92 1.57
N TRP A 67 -1.56 -3.08 0.99
CA TRP A 67 -1.84 -4.31 1.73
C TRP A 67 -0.65 -4.74 2.60
N ILE A 68 0.57 -4.76 2.04
CA ILE A 68 1.77 -5.15 2.80
C ILE A 68 2.01 -4.20 3.98
N ILE A 69 1.83 -2.89 3.79
CA ILE A 69 1.96 -1.90 4.86
C ILE A 69 0.90 -2.16 5.93
N TYR A 70 -0.35 -2.35 5.50
CA TYR A 70 -1.47 -2.64 6.38
C TYR A 70 -1.24 -3.89 7.26
N THR A 71 -0.89 -5.03 6.66
CA THR A 71 -0.65 -6.28 7.40
C THR A 71 0.54 -6.12 8.37
N SER A 72 1.58 -5.38 7.96
CA SER A 72 2.71 -5.07 8.83
C SER A 72 2.26 -4.28 10.06
N ASP A 73 1.45 -3.25 9.88
CA ASP A 73 0.98 -2.38 10.97
C ASP A 73 -0.03 -3.10 11.88
N MET A 74 -0.94 -3.90 11.33
CA MET A 74 -1.93 -4.66 12.12
C MET A 74 -1.31 -5.79 12.94
N SER A 75 -0.21 -6.39 12.47
CA SER A 75 0.45 -7.50 13.18
C SER A 75 1.05 -7.11 14.54
N VAL A 76 1.24 -5.81 14.79
CA VAL A 76 1.89 -5.28 16.00
C VAL A 76 0.95 -4.52 16.93
N LEU A 77 -0.31 -4.30 16.56
CA LEU A 77 -1.30 -3.61 17.39
C LEU A 77 -1.80 -4.55 18.52
N PRO A 78 -1.51 -4.26 19.80
CA PRO A 78 -1.85 -5.14 20.91
C PRO A 78 -3.33 -5.08 21.33
N VAL A 79 -4.10 -4.09 20.88
CA VAL A 79 -5.52 -3.92 21.27
C VAL A 79 -6.38 -3.39 20.10
N GLU A 80 -7.47 -4.10 19.78
CA GLU A 80 -8.52 -3.62 18.87
C GLU A 80 -9.30 -2.46 19.54
N THR A 81 -8.87 -1.22 19.33
CA THR A 81 -9.60 -0.03 19.79
C THR A 81 -10.72 0.34 18.80
N ARG A 82 -11.78 1.02 19.29
CA ARG A 82 -12.88 1.51 18.43
C ARG A 82 -12.39 2.41 17.29
N LEU A 83 -11.34 3.19 17.54
CA LEU A 83 -10.72 4.06 16.55
C LEU A 83 -10.04 3.23 15.46
N VAL A 84 -9.27 2.20 15.81
CA VAL A 84 -8.60 1.31 14.84
C VAL A 84 -9.63 0.62 13.94
N THR A 85 -10.72 0.11 14.53
CA THR A 85 -11.80 -0.51 13.74
C THR A 85 -12.47 0.48 12.80
N PHE A 86 -12.73 1.71 13.25
CA PHE A 86 -13.34 2.75 12.41
C PHE A 86 -12.42 3.17 11.26
N LEU A 87 -11.14 3.44 11.53
CA LEU A 87 -10.14 3.74 10.50
C LEU A 87 -9.98 2.58 9.52
N ASN A 88 -10.05 1.33 10.00
CA ASN A 88 -9.98 0.15 9.16
C ASN A 88 -11.17 0.06 8.21
N VAL A 89 -12.41 0.26 8.70
CA VAL A 89 -13.59 0.26 7.83
C VAL A 89 -13.49 1.34 6.75
N ILE A 90 -13.04 2.54 7.11
CA ILE A 90 -12.80 3.61 6.14
C ILE A 90 -11.74 3.17 5.12
N LEU A 91 -10.57 2.71 5.58
CA LEU A 91 -9.50 2.24 4.69
C LEU A 91 -10.00 1.20 3.69
N LEU A 92 -10.83 0.26 4.13
CA LEU A 92 -11.37 -0.79 3.28
C LEU A 92 -12.35 -0.26 2.23
N ILE A 93 -13.12 0.78 2.55
CA ILE A 93 -13.97 1.47 1.58
C ILE A 93 -13.08 2.15 0.52
N LEU A 94 -12.04 2.88 0.93
CA LEU A 94 -11.10 3.51 0.00
C LEU A 94 -10.45 2.47 -0.93
N VAL A 95 -9.91 1.40 -0.37
CA VAL A 95 -9.28 0.30 -1.13
C VAL A 95 -10.25 -0.42 -2.09
N ALA A 96 -11.54 -0.47 -1.76
CA ALA A 96 -12.54 -1.09 -2.62
C ALA A 96 -12.92 -0.22 -3.82
N ILE A 97 -12.92 1.11 -3.69
CA ILE A 97 -13.25 2.03 -4.80
C ILE A 97 -12.04 2.33 -5.71
N PHE A 98 -10.83 2.07 -5.23
CA PHE A 98 -9.56 2.24 -5.93
C PHE A 98 -9.56 1.79 -7.41
N PRO A 99 -9.87 0.52 -7.75
CA PRO A 99 -9.80 0.04 -9.14
C PRO A 99 -10.81 0.74 -10.04
N TYR A 100 -11.99 1.08 -9.50
CA TYR A 100 -13.02 1.79 -10.25
C TYR A 100 -12.61 3.23 -10.56
N LEU A 101 -12.14 3.99 -9.57
CA LEU A 101 -11.74 5.39 -9.78
C LEU A 101 -10.57 5.50 -10.76
N PHE A 102 -9.62 4.57 -10.69
CA PHE A 102 -8.51 4.53 -11.63
C PHE A 102 -8.95 4.24 -13.06
N ASP A 103 -9.82 3.23 -13.23
CA ASP A 103 -10.39 2.86 -14.53
C ASP A 103 -11.13 4.05 -15.17
N GLN A 104 -11.93 4.78 -14.39
CA GLN A 104 -12.62 5.98 -14.88
C GLN A 104 -11.65 7.12 -15.27
N ALA A 105 -10.54 7.27 -14.55
CA ALA A 105 -9.52 8.27 -14.89
C ALA A 105 -8.78 7.92 -16.21
N MET A 106 -8.57 6.64 -16.50
CA MET A 106 -7.83 6.19 -17.69
C MET A 106 -8.71 5.85 -18.90
N SER A 107 -10.01 5.66 -18.70
CA SER A 107 -10.92 5.22 -19.76
C SER A 107 -10.95 6.21 -20.93
N LEU A 108 -10.60 5.74 -22.12
CA LEU A 108 -10.70 6.54 -23.36
C LEU A 108 -12.14 6.80 -23.78
N TYR A 109 -13.10 6.09 -23.20
CA TYR A 109 -14.53 6.28 -23.45
C TYR A 109 -15.10 7.48 -22.69
N ASN A 110 -14.39 7.96 -21.66
CA ASN A 110 -14.79 9.11 -20.87
C ASN A 110 -14.36 10.42 -21.51
N THR A 111 -15.12 11.49 -21.25
CA THR A 111 -14.70 12.84 -21.68
C THR A 111 -13.51 13.32 -20.85
N MET A 112 -12.76 14.31 -21.36
CA MET A 112 -11.63 14.89 -20.61
C MET A 112 -12.04 15.44 -19.23
N ALA A 113 -13.27 15.96 -19.11
CA ALA A 113 -13.78 16.47 -17.84
C ALA A 113 -14.06 15.34 -16.84
N ASP A 114 -14.62 14.22 -17.31
CA ASP A 114 -14.90 13.05 -16.48
C ASP A 114 -13.59 12.38 -16.02
N GLN A 115 -12.60 12.28 -16.90
CA GLN A 115 -11.27 11.77 -16.56
C GLN A 115 -10.56 12.65 -15.52
N ASP A 116 -10.61 13.98 -15.68
CA ASP A 116 -10.02 14.91 -14.72
C ASP A 116 -10.72 14.79 -13.36
N TYR A 117 -12.05 14.76 -13.33
CA TYR A 117 -12.83 14.57 -12.10
C TYR A 117 -12.51 13.23 -11.41
N ALA A 118 -12.49 12.13 -12.15
CA ALA A 118 -12.13 10.81 -11.64
C ALA A 118 -10.69 10.79 -11.10
N SER A 119 -9.75 11.45 -11.78
CA SER A 119 -8.37 11.54 -11.33
C SER A 119 -8.20 12.35 -10.04
N ILE A 120 -9.03 13.39 -9.83
CA ILE A 120 -9.07 14.15 -8.58
C ILE A 120 -9.57 13.26 -7.45
N LEU A 121 -10.69 12.55 -7.66
CA LEU A 121 -11.23 11.62 -6.68
C LEU A 121 -10.23 10.51 -6.34
N PHE A 122 -9.59 9.92 -7.35
CA PHE A 122 -8.54 8.92 -7.16
C PHE A 122 -7.36 9.47 -6.34
N THR A 123 -6.94 10.71 -6.60
CA THR A 123 -5.86 11.34 -5.83
C THR A 123 -6.22 11.50 -4.36
N ILE A 124 -7.46 11.92 -4.08
CA ILE A 124 -7.97 12.07 -2.72
C ILE A 124 -8.07 10.70 -2.03
N ASP A 125 -8.57 9.69 -2.74
CA ASP A 125 -8.67 8.31 -2.26
C ASP A 125 -7.28 7.73 -1.94
N TYR A 126 -6.31 7.93 -2.83
CA TYR A 126 -4.95 7.47 -2.59
C TYR A 126 -4.28 8.20 -1.42
N ALA A 127 -4.44 9.53 -1.35
CA ALA A 127 -3.93 10.31 -0.22
C ALA A 127 -4.58 9.88 1.11
N GLY A 128 -5.89 9.65 1.12
CA GLY A 128 -6.65 9.17 2.27
C GLY A 128 -6.15 7.81 2.76
N THR A 129 -5.91 6.88 1.83
CA THR A 129 -5.34 5.57 2.14
C THR A 129 -3.96 5.69 2.79
N LEU A 130 -3.06 6.47 2.19
CA LEU A 130 -1.73 6.71 2.77
C LEU A 130 -1.80 7.41 4.14
N LEU A 131 -2.74 8.34 4.31
CA LEU A 131 -2.95 9.05 5.56
C LEU A 131 -3.41 8.12 6.68
N ILE A 132 -4.36 7.22 6.40
CA ILE A 132 -4.86 6.26 7.38
C ILE A 132 -3.76 5.27 7.75
N LEU A 133 -2.99 4.78 6.79
CA LEU A 133 -1.82 3.94 7.06
C LEU A 133 -0.78 4.68 7.91
N ALA A 134 -0.51 5.96 7.62
CA ALA A 134 0.34 6.80 8.46
C ALA A 134 -0.23 6.97 9.89
N GLY A 135 -1.56 7.00 10.00
CA GLY A 135 -2.30 7.01 11.26
C GLY A 135 -2.07 5.73 12.07
N PHE A 136 -2.18 4.55 11.45
CA PHE A 136 -1.87 3.27 12.12
C PHE A 136 -0.43 3.24 12.61
N ALA A 137 0.54 3.59 11.75
CA ALA A 137 1.94 3.70 12.15
C ALA A 137 2.15 4.70 13.32
N HIS A 138 1.36 5.78 13.37
CA HIS A 138 1.42 6.73 14.48
C HIS A 138 0.88 6.15 15.79
N LEU A 139 -0.26 5.44 15.74
CA LEU A 139 -0.88 4.81 16.90
C LEU A 139 0.06 3.77 17.51
N ILE A 140 0.65 2.90 16.69
CA ILE A 140 1.65 1.91 17.11
C ILE A 140 2.83 2.60 17.80
N ALA A 141 3.37 3.64 17.19
CA ALA A 141 4.49 4.40 17.76
C ALA A 141 4.14 5.16 19.04
N GLN A 142 2.87 5.37 19.36
CA GLN A 142 2.44 5.98 20.62
C GLN A 142 2.31 4.93 21.73
N GLU A 143 1.76 3.75 21.43
CA GLU A 143 1.64 2.66 22.39
C GLU A 143 3.01 2.08 22.80
N GLU A 144 3.95 1.98 21.85
CA GLU A 144 5.29 1.44 22.13
C GLU A 144 6.16 2.37 22.99
N LYS A 145 5.93 3.70 22.91
CA LYS A 145 6.58 4.68 23.81
C LYS A 145 6.24 4.49 25.28
N GLN A 146 5.13 3.81 25.57
CA GLN A 146 4.76 3.50 26.94
C GLN A 146 5.66 2.39 27.52
N PHE A 147 6.47 1.70 26.70
CA PHE A 147 7.22 0.49 27.10
C PHE A 147 8.69 0.37 26.62
N VAL A 148 9.28 1.30 25.83
CA VAL A 148 10.59 1.07 25.16
C VAL A 148 11.56 2.27 25.15
N ASP A 149 12.86 1.95 25.24
CA ASP A 149 14.06 2.80 25.27
C ASP A 149 14.25 3.76 24.07
N GLN A 150 14.94 4.90 24.29
CA GLN A 150 14.98 6.08 23.40
C GLN A 150 15.43 5.85 21.95
N ASP A 151 16.18 4.79 21.64
CA ASP A 151 16.81 4.61 20.32
C ASP A 151 15.83 4.03 19.27
N GLN A 152 14.84 3.23 19.69
CA GLN A 152 13.77 2.73 18.81
C GLN A 152 12.80 3.87 18.40
N MET A 153 12.63 4.89 19.25
CA MET A 153 11.74 6.03 19.00
C MET A 153 12.14 6.85 17.76
N VAL A 154 13.43 6.91 17.41
CA VAL A 154 13.92 7.66 16.24
C VAL A 154 13.51 6.97 14.93
N ARG A 155 13.48 5.63 14.92
CA ARG A 155 13.13 4.84 13.74
C ARG A 155 11.64 4.95 13.39
N PHE A 156 10.76 4.85 14.39
CA PHE A 156 9.31 4.99 14.19
C PHE A 156 8.91 6.41 13.75
N ARG A 157 9.54 7.44 14.32
CA ARG A 157 9.31 8.83 13.91
C ARG A 157 9.71 9.07 12.44
N ARG A 158 10.74 8.38 11.95
CA ARG A 158 11.18 8.45 10.54
C ARG A 158 10.18 7.78 9.59
N ILE A 159 9.62 6.63 9.98
CA ILE A 159 8.60 5.93 9.17
C ILE A 159 7.33 6.78 9.06
N ARG A 160 6.85 7.32 10.18
CA ARG A 160 5.68 8.19 10.22
C ARG A 160 5.87 9.45 9.37
N ASN A 161 6.97 10.19 9.58
CA ASN A 161 7.23 11.41 8.83
C ASN A 161 7.35 11.15 7.32
N ARG A 162 7.88 9.98 6.92
CA ARG A 162 7.93 9.60 5.51
C ARG A 162 6.55 9.36 4.93
N MET A 163 5.69 8.62 5.62
CA MET A 163 4.33 8.35 5.14
C MET A 163 3.51 9.64 5.03
N THR A 164 3.60 10.54 6.02
CA THR A 164 2.97 11.86 5.94
C THR A 164 3.52 12.70 4.78
N LEU A 165 4.84 12.67 4.55
CA LEU A 165 5.44 13.38 3.43
C LEU A 165 4.98 12.81 2.08
N LEU A 166 4.84 11.48 1.96
CA LEU A 166 4.29 10.84 0.77
C LEU A 166 2.83 11.23 0.54
N THR A 167 2.01 11.30 1.58
CA THR A 167 0.63 11.80 1.50
C THR A 167 0.60 13.25 0.98
N ILE A 168 1.47 14.12 1.49
CA ILE A 168 1.56 15.53 1.04
C ILE A 168 1.96 15.58 -0.44
N ILE A 169 2.91 14.75 -0.88
CA ILE A 169 3.31 14.67 -2.29
C ILE A 169 2.12 14.27 -3.18
N ILE A 170 1.31 13.29 -2.76
CA ILE A 170 0.13 12.88 -3.52
C ILE A 170 -0.91 14.00 -3.56
N LEU A 171 -1.17 14.70 -2.46
CA LEU A 171 -2.08 15.84 -2.46
C LEU A 171 -1.57 16.99 -3.34
N LEU A 172 -0.26 17.23 -3.37
CA LEU A 172 0.35 18.22 -4.26
C LEU A 172 0.13 17.88 -5.74
N SER A 173 -0.09 16.61 -6.08
CA SER A 173 -0.42 16.19 -7.45
C SER A 173 -1.76 16.75 -7.95
N LEU A 174 -2.66 17.20 -7.06
CA LEU A 174 -3.88 17.93 -7.45
C LEU A 174 -3.58 19.27 -8.12
N ALA A 175 -2.45 19.90 -7.78
CA ALA A 175 -2.04 21.14 -8.42
C ALA A 175 -1.59 20.94 -9.87
N VAL A 176 -1.32 19.69 -10.29
CA VAL A 176 -0.95 19.35 -11.66
C VAL A 176 -2.22 19.10 -12.48
N PRO A 177 -2.48 19.86 -13.56
CA PRO A 177 -3.62 19.62 -14.44
C PRO A 177 -3.58 18.23 -15.07
N TRP A 178 -4.74 17.60 -15.25
CA TRP A 178 -4.81 16.28 -15.89
C TRP A 178 -4.26 16.30 -17.31
N ASN A 179 -4.56 17.33 -18.10
CA ASN A 179 -4.12 17.46 -19.49
C ASN A 179 -2.59 17.57 -19.69
N TRP A 180 -1.80 17.68 -18.63
CA TRP A 180 -0.33 17.68 -18.74
C TRP A 180 0.18 16.28 -19.04
N LEU A 181 0.67 16.12 -20.27
CA LEU A 181 1.29 14.90 -20.75
C LEU A 181 2.82 15.06 -20.79
N PHE A 182 3.53 14.07 -20.26
CA PHE A 182 4.96 13.91 -20.37
C PHE A 182 5.26 12.53 -20.96
N LEU A 183 6.00 12.49 -22.08
CA LEU A 183 6.24 11.26 -22.85
C LEU A 183 4.94 10.51 -23.26
N GLY A 184 3.84 11.25 -23.47
CA GLY A 184 2.53 10.66 -23.80
C GLY A 184 1.77 10.08 -22.59
N VAL A 185 2.26 10.28 -21.37
CA VAL A 185 1.64 9.80 -20.12
C VAL A 185 1.29 10.99 -19.22
N HIS A 186 0.15 10.94 -18.54
CA HIS A 186 -0.28 11.99 -17.62
C HIS A 186 0.76 12.23 -16.52
N VAL A 187 1.20 13.47 -16.32
CA VAL A 187 2.24 13.83 -15.33
C VAL A 187 1.87 13.36 -13.92
N ARG A 188 0.56 13.40 -13.61
CA ARG A 188 0.00 12.98 -12.32
C ARG A 188 0.33 11.50 -12.01
N LEU A 189 0.40 10.63 -13.02
CA LEU A 189 0.77 9.22 -12.85
C LEU A 189 2.18 9.06 -12.29
N PHE A 190 3.15 9.86 -12.77
CA PHE A 190 4.53 9.81 -12.27
C PHE A 190 4.60 10.19 -10.79
N ILE A 191 3.76 11.12 -10.34
CA ILE A 191 3.68 11.50 -8.93
C ILE A 191 3.07 10.38 -8.09
N TRP A 192 2.04 9.71 -8.62
CA TRP A 192 1.43 8.55 -7.97
C TRP A 192 2.38 7.34 -7.86
N TYR A 193 3.43 7.25 -8.69
CA TYR A 193 4.48 6.23 -8.53
C TYR A 193 5.41 6.46 -7.32
N VAL A 194 5.51 7.70 -6.82
CA VAL A 194 6.50 8.06 -5.78
C VAL A 194 6.36 7.24 -4.49
N PRO A 195 5.16 7.03 -3.91
CA PRO A 195 5.01 6.24 -2.69
C PRO A 195 5.38 4.76 -2.90
N ILE A 196 5.05 4.21 -4.08
CA ILE A 196 5.40 2.83 -4.45
C ILE A 196 6.93 2.69 -4.48
N VAL A 197 7.60 3.52 -5.28
CA VAL A 197 9.05 3.48 -5.43
C VAL A 197 9.75 3.70 -4.08
N SER A 198 9.30 4.69 -3.31
CA SER A 198 9.82 4.97 -1.97
C SER A 198 9.69 3.78 -1.02
N PHE A 199 8.54 3.10 -1.03
CA PHE A 199 8.31 1.91 -0.22
C PHE A 199 9.24 0.75 -0.60
N TRP A 200 9.30 0.41 -1.89
CA TRP A 200 10.08 -0.72 -2.38
C TRP A 200 11.59 -0.49 -2.23
N LEU A 201 12.09 0.70 -2.56
CA LEU A 201 13.50 1.06 -2.33
C LEU A 201 13.89 0.94 -0.85
N ASN A 202 13.03 1.42 0.03
CA ASN A 202 13.28 1.31 1.47
C ASN A 202 13.24 -0.14 1.96
N ARG A 203 12.31 -0.96 1.44
CA ARG A 203 12.20 -2.36 1.81
C ARG A 203 13.46 -3.15 1.40
N ILE A 204 13.96 -2.92 0.18
CA ILE A 204 15.19 -3.53 -0.33
C ILE A 204 16.40 -3.10 0.52
N ARG A 205 16.47 -1.83 0.92
CA ARG A 205 17.59 -1.29 1.72
C ARG A 205 17.63 -1.81 3.16
N ILE A 206 16.49 -2.04 3.80
CA ILE A 206 16.41 -2.49 5.21
C ILE A 206 16.55 -4.01 5.33
N ARG A 207 16.18 -4.77 4.30
CA ARG A 207 16.41 -6.22 4.20
C ARG A 207 17.25 -6.51 2.96
N PRO A 208 18.55 -6.19 2.95
CA PRO A 208 19.41 -6.75 1.93
C PRO A 208 19.27 -8.27 2.04
N PHE A 209 18.99 -8.94 0.92
CA PHE A 209 18.98 -10.39 0.82
C PHE A 209 20.03 -10.97 1.77
N GLY A 210 19.59 -11.81 2.71
CA GLY A 210 20.43 -12.32 3.78
C GLY A 210 21.65 -13.02 3.20
N VAL A 211 22.75 -12.30 3.10
CA VAL A 211 24.08 -12.90 3.05
C VAL A 211 24.38 -13.22 4.50
N PRO A 212 24.35 -14.50 4.91
CA PRO A 212 24.80 -14.85 6.25
C PRO A 212 26.25 -14.41 6.38
N CYS A 213 26.52 -13.45 7.27
CA CYS A 213 27.87 -13.26 7.76
C CYS A 213 28.28 -14.56 8.45
N ILE A 214 29.08 -15.37 7.75
CA ILE A 214 29.78 -16.49 8.35
C ILE A 214 30.70 -15.88 9.41
N PRO A 215 30.52 -16.17 10.71
CA PRO A 215 31.50 -15.74 11.70
C PRO A 215 32.82 -16.44 11.38
N SER A 216 33.87 -15.66 11.12
CA SER A 216 35.24 -16.20 11.03
C SER A 216 35.55 -16.86 12.36
N ARG A 217 35.71 -18.18 12.34
CA ARG A 217 36.29 -18.93 13.45
C ARG A 217 37.78 -18.66 13.44
N ASP A 218 38.18 -17.54 14.02
CA ASP A 218 39.56 -17.34 14.43
C ASP A 218 39.58 -17.07 15.94
N ASN A 219 40.44 -17.84 16.61
CA ASN A 219 40.85 -17.76 18.02
C ASN A 219 40.14 -18.73 18.97
N VAL A 220 40.35 -20.03 18.72
CA VAL A 220 40.67 -20.97 19.81
C VAL A 220 42.10 -21.48 19.55
N SER A 221 43.06 -20.84 20.20
CA SER A 221 44.34 -21.44 20.62
C SER A 221 45.02 -20.48 21.60
#